data_AF-A0A1Z3HSD9-F1
#
_entry.id   AF-A0A1Z3HSD9-F1
#
_cell.length_a   1.000
_cell.length_b   1.000
_cell.length_c   1.000
_cell.angle_alpha   90.00
_cell.angle_beta   90.00
_cell.angle_gamma   90.00
#
_symmetry.space_group_name_H-M   'P 1'
#
loop_
_entity.id
_entity.type
_entity.pdbx_description
1 polymer ?
#
loop_
_entity_poly.entity_id
_entity_poly.type
_entity_poly.pdbx_seq_one_letter_code
_entity_poly.pdbx_strand_id
1 'polypeptide(L)'
;MLHHVAPPLLSALLLLSCAPLSDGNSTPVDHPPTSSSPMATPLPQVPSDPLPDAVSTAVKADLADHLGVSVEQLSIGRHSRETWPDGCLGLGGPSEICLAALVEGWQVEVIDMRSQQSYFYRTDLSGQQVRRSELEHNLPLSLRDRIFQVAAAQGSQPSASLEVIDAQPQTWNGCYGLAAANEACPEIAIFGWRAIISDGNQYWIYHTDNLGNEIRLNETASGGTARPSFLAQPDPNALGDETGFQSTIRQGSGTIETFMLEADGRVRYLRQQDGEVIDRAVASVSQEQLKAFWQSLAQANFHHFRGIRYQTTPANPDATLVTLTSRAGSVAYSEASLGGLPPALQDIVQHWTAMTRQLE
;
A
#
# COMPACT_ATOMS: atom_id res chain seq x y z
N MET A 1 8.99 34.98 76.46
CA MET A 1 7.67 34.99 77.13
C MET A 1 6.96 36.28 76.74
N LEU A 2 5.68 36.17 76.36
CA LEU A 2 4.69 37.25 76.14
C LEU A 2 4.95 38.12 74.88
N HIS A 3 4.00 38.47 74.02
CA HIS A 3 2.62 38.05 73.78
C HIS A 3 2.23 38.55 72.37
N HIS A 4 1.12 38.00 71.85
CA HIS A 4 0.41 38.33 70.61
C HIS A 4 0.19 39.84 70.34
N VAL A 5 -0.12 40.17 69.07
CA VAL A 5 -1.44 40.70 68.61
C VAL A 5 -1.33 41.19 67.15
N ALA A 6 -2.18 40.66 66.26
CA ALA A 6 -2.66 41.28 64.99
C ALA A 6 -3.98 42.04 65.29
N PRO A 7 -4.62 42.91 64.45
CA PRO A 7 -4.63 43.03 62.97
C PRO A 7 -4.79 44.54 62.51
N PRO A 8 -5.52 44.99 61.45
CA PRO A 8 -5.99 44.40 60.18
C PRO A 8 -5.64 45.23 58.89
N LEU A 9 -6.10 44.69 57.75
CA LEU A 9 -6.12 45.17 56.36
C LEU A 9 -6.43 46.67 56.12
N LEU A 10 -5.83 47.24 55.05
CA LEU A 10 -6.58 47.98 54.01
C LEU A 10 -5.79 48.06 52.69
N SER A 11 -6.47 47.74 51.59
CA SER A 11 -6.01 47.79 50.20
C SER A 11 -5.90 49.22 49.67
N ALA A 12 -4.89 49.51 48.84
CA ALA A 12 -5.00 50.49 47.75
C ALA A 12 -3.87 50.28 46.72
N LEU A 13 -4.26 49.83 45.53
CA LEU A 13 -3.48 49.85 44.28
C LEU A 13 -3.17 51.30 43.88
N LEU A 14 -1.93 51.59 43.51
CA LEU A 14 -1.57 52.73 42.65
C LEU A 14 -0.39 52.34 41.76
N LEU A 15 -0.63 52.44 40.46
CA LEU A 15 0.19 52.00 39.34
C LEU A 15 1.47 52.86 39.23
N LEU A 16 2.64 52.22 39.26
CA LEU A 16 3.90 52.80 38.79
C LEU A 16 4.09 52.42 37.32
N SER A 17 4.19 53.43 36.44
CA SER A 17 4.75 53.24 35.10
C SER A 17 6.04 54.07 35.01
N CYS A 18 7.17 53.37 34.97
CA CYS A 18 8.48 53.91 34.59
C CYS A 18 8.78 53.50 33.15
N ALA A 19 9.13 54.46 32.30
CA ALA A 19 9.80 54.26 31.00
C ALA A 19 11.24 53.70 31.23
N PRO A 20 11.99 53.12 30.23
CA PRO A 20 12.42 53.83 29.01
C PRO A 20 12.75 52.99 27.73
N LEU A 21 12.95 53.73 26.62
CA LEU A 21 13.88 53.58 25.47
C LEU A 21 14.27 52.18 24.93
N SER A 22 14.06 51.96 23.60
CA SER A 22 15.07 51.34 22.72
C SER A 22 14.77 51.62 21.24
N ASP A 23 15.66 52.37 20.58
CA ASP A 23 15.84 52.40 19.13
C ASP A 23 16.49 51.08 18.68
N GLY A 24 16.15 50.57 17.48
CA GLY A 24 16.92 49.47 16.88
C GLY A 24 16.23 48.68 15.77
N ASN A 25 16.14 49.28 14.58
CA ASN A 25 16.35 48.67 13.26
C ASN A 25 15.92 47.20 13.01
N SER A 26 14.91 46.98 12.17
CA SER A 26 14.77 45.76 11.35
C SER A 26 14.00 46.11 10.08
N THR A 27 14.72 46.23 8.97
CA THR A 27 14.17 46.23 7.61
C THR A 27 13.32 44.98 7.37
N PRO A 28 12.16 45.07 6.68
CA PRO A 28 11.43 43.89 6.28
C PRO A 28 12.25 43.12 5.25
N VAL A 29 12.63 41.88 5.57
CA VAL A 29 13.19 40.95 4.59
C VAL A 29 12.01 40.45 3.77
N ASP A 30 11.88 40.94 2.53
CA ASP A 30 11.01 40.38 1.51
C ASP A 30 11.35 38.90 1.33
N HIS A 31 10.50 38.03 1.87
CA HIS A 31 10.51 36.62 1.48
C HIS A 31 9.89 36.51 0.08
N PRO A 32 10.55 35.85 -0.88
CA PRO A 32 9.92 35.56 -2.15
C PRO A 32 8.66 34.71 -1.91
N PRO A 33 7.58 34.92 -2.67
CA PRO A 33 6.36 34.15 -2.50
C PRO A 33 6.66 32.67 -2.67
N THR A 34 6.19 31.90 -1.69
CA THR A 34 6.17 30.44 -1.67
C THR A 34 5.68 29.94 -3.04
N SER A 35 6.49 29.10 -3.68
CA SER A 35 6.16 28.44 -4.94
C SER A 35 4.87 27.64 -4.76
N SER A 36 3.74 28.23 -5.13
CA SER A 36 2.49 27.51 -5.28
C SER A 36 2.68 26.49 -6.40
N SER A 37 2.79 25.22 -6.04
CA SER A 37 2.74 24.11 -6.99
C SER A 37 1.51 24.32 -7.88
N PRO A 38 1.62 24.21 -9.21
CA PRO A 38 0.45 24.39 -10.08
C PRO A 38 -0.60 23.37 -9.66
N MET A 39 -1.79 23.88 -9.31
CA MET A 39 -2.94 23.08 -8.93
C MET A 39 -3.24 22.14 -10.10
N ALA A 40 -2.88 20.86 -9.98
CA ALA A 40 -3.20 19.87 -10.99
C ALA A 40 -4.72 19.87 -11.18
N THR A 41 -5.18 20.12 -12.40
CA THR A 41 -6.61 20.09 -12.73
C THR A 41 -7.16 18.72 -12.35
N PRO A 42 -8.18 18.64 -11.48
CA PRO A 42 -8.79 17.36 -11.12
C PRO A 42 -9.26 16.63 -12.37
N LEU A 43 -9.03 15.32 -12.45
CA LEU A 43 -9.55 14.51 -13.55
C LEU A 43 -11.08 14.60 -13.56
N PRO A 44 -11.72 14.65 -14.74
CA PRO A 44 -13.17 14.51 -14.83
C PRO A 44 -13.62 13.24 -14.11
N GLN A 45 -14.69 13.31 -13.32
CA GLN A 45 -15.23 12.12 -12.66
C GLN A 45 -15.88 11.19 -13.69
N VAL A 46 -15.65 9.89 -13.54
CA VAL A 46 -16.36 8.82 -14.28
C VAL A 46 -17.64 8.50 -13.53
N PRO A 47 -18.81 8.65 -14.18
CA PRO A 47 -20.06 8.14 -13.66
C PRO A 47 -19.99 6.62 -13.45
N SER A 48 -20.54 6.14 -12.33
CA SER A 48 -20.73 4.71 -12.13
C SER A 48 -22.00 4.26 -12.85
N ASP A 49 -21.83 3.67 -14.03
CA ASP A 49 -22.95 3.06 -14.75
C ASP A 49 -23.34 1.74 -14.05
N PRO A 50 -24.63 1.50 -13.79
CA PRO A 50 -25.07 0.23 -13.24
C PRO A 50 -24.81 -0.91 -14.24
N LEU A 51 -24.31 -2.04 -13.74
CA LEU A 51 -24.11 -3.22 -14.56
C LEU A 51 -25.47 -3.78 -15.01
N PRO A 52 -25.73 -3.97 -16.32
CA PRO A 52 -26.98 -4.54 -16.78
C PRO A 52 -27.21 -5.97 -16.28
N ASP A 53 -28.44 -6.30 -15.91
CA ASP A 53 -28.80 -7.64 -15.42
C ASP A 53 -28.41 -8.74 -16.41
N ALA A 54 -28.61 -8.51 -17.71
CA ALA A 54 -28.23 -9.46 -18.75
C ALA A 54 -26.73 -9.79 -18.71
N VAL A 55 -25.87 -8.79 -18.47
CA VAL A 55 -24.43 -8.98 -18.33
C VAL A 55 -24.13 -9.73 -17.04
N SER A 56 -24.71 -9.31 -15.91
CA SER A 56 -24.52 -10.00 -14.61
C SER A 56 -24.96 -11.47 -14.66
N THR A 57 -26.07 -11.77 -15.32
CA THR A 57 -26.59 -13.14 -15.47
C THR A 57 -25.66 -13.96 -16.35
N ALA A 58 -25.21 -13.41 -17.48
CA ALA A 58 -24.35 -14.13 -18.42
C ALA A 58 -23.00 -14.50 -17.80
N VAL A 59 -22.31 -13.57 -17.12
CA VAL A 59 -21.02 -13.87 -16.48
C VAL A 59 -21.13 -14.85 -15.32
N LYS A 60 -22.21 -14.78 -14.53
CA LYS A 60 -22.43 -15.74 -13.44
C LYS A 60 -22.78 -17.13 -13.96
N ALA A 61 -23.60 -17.22 -15.01
CA ALA A 61 -23.94 -18.49 -15.62
C ALA A 61 -22.68 -19.20 -16.16
N ASP A 62 -21.83 -18.47 -16.89
CA ASP A 62 -20.55 -19.00 -17.39
C ASP A 62 -19.66 -19.53 -16.26
N LEU A 63 -19.45 -18.76 -15.19
CA LEU A 63 -18.62 -19.19 -14.07
C LEU A 63 -19.25 -20.35 -13.29
N ALA A 64 -20.58 -20.34 -13.12
CA ALA A 64 -21.31 -21.40 -12.43
C ALA A 64 -21.13 -22.75 -13.14
N ASP A 65 -21.30 -22.76 -14.46
CA ASP A 65 -21.09 -23.92 -15.30
C ASP A 65 -19.64 -24.40 -15.25
N HIS A 66 -18.67 -23.48 -15.27
CA HIS A 66 -17.24 -23.82 -15.21
C HIS A 66 -16.82 -24.44 -13.87
N LEU A 67 -17.31 -23.92 -12.75
CA LEU A 67 -16.95 -24.39 -11.41
C LEU A 67 -17.85 -25.53 -10.90
N GLY A 68 -18.97 -25.82 -11.59
CA GLY A 68 -19.97 -26.78 -11.12
C GLY A 68 -20.66 -26.32 -9.83
N VAL A 69 -20.93 -25.02 -9.70
CA VAL A 69 -21.56 -24.38 -8.53
C VAL A 69 -22.90 -23.77 -8.91
N SER A 70 -23.72 -23.40 -7.92
CA SER A 70 -24.95 -22.67 -8.21
C SER A 70 -24.69 -21.18 -8.37
N VAL A 71 -25.48 -20.49 -9.21
CA VAL A 71 -25.36 -19.04 -9.46
C VAL A 71 -25.53 -18.22 -8.17
N GLU A 72 -26.29 -18.73 -7.21
CA GLU A 72 -26.49 -18.11 -5.89
C GLU A 72 -25.22 -18.11 -5.02
N GLN A 73 -24.23 -18.95 -5.37
CA GLN A 73 -22.92 -18.98 -4.70
C GLN A 73 -21.93 -17.96 -5.29
N LEU A 74 -22.35 -17.21 -6.31
CA LEU A 74 -21.55 -16.23 -7.02
C LEU A 74 -22.07 -14.81 -6.79
N SER A 75 -21.19 -13.88 -6.45
CA SER A 75 -21.49 -12.46 -6.34
C SER A 75 -20.79 -11.64 -7.43
N ILE A 76 -21.38 -10.51 -7.82
CA ILE A 76 -20.69 -9.52 -8.66
C ILE A 76 -19.87 -8.64 -7.71
N GLY A 77 -18.60 -8.46 -8.04
CA GLY A 77 -17.69 -7.54 -7.39
C GLY A 77 -17.60 -6.22 -8.16
N ARG A 78 -16.38 -5.81 -8.50
CA ARG A 78 -16.08 -4.63 -9.31
C ARG A 78 -16.60 -4.77 -10.74
N HIS A 79 -17.03 -3.67 -11.33
CA HIS A 79 -17.32 -3.60 -12.76
C HIS A 79 -17.04 -2.21 -13.33
N SER A 80 -16.69 -2.16 -14.62
CA SER A 80 -16.40 -0.89 -15.31
C SER A 80 -16.80 -1.00 -16.78
N ARG A 81 -17.29 0.09 -17.35
CA ARG A 81 -17.56 0.19 -18.79
C ARG A 81 -16.24 0.43 -19.50
N GLU A 82 -15.92 -0.42 -20.46
CA GLU A 82 -14.63 -0.44 -21.15
C GLU A 82 -14.83 -0.41 -22.67
N THR A 83 -13.76 -0.07 -23.38
CA THR A 83 -13.68 -0.19 -24.84
C THR A 83 -12.56 -1.13 -25.21
N TRP A 84 -12.91 -2.24 -25.85
CA TRP A 84 -11.99 -3.28 -26.24
C TRP A 84 -11.36 -3.01 -27.60
N PRO A 85 -10.12 -3.48 -27.84
CA PRO A 85 -9.39 -3.20 -29.07
C PRO A 85 -9.92 -3.94 -30.30
N ASP A 86 -10.66 -5.04 -30.10
CA ASP A 86 -11.13 -5.92 -31.17
C ASP A 86 -12.42 -6.68 -30.80
N GLY A 87 -12.98 -7.40 -31.78
CA GLY A 87 -14.16 -8.26 -31.65
C GLY A 87 -13.97 -9.50 -30.77
N CYS A 88 -12.76 -9.76 -30.26
CA CYS A 88 -12.49 -10.78 -29.26
C CYS A 88 -12.38 -10.19 -27.85
N LEU A 89 -12.79 -8.94 -27.67
CA LEU A 89 -12.72 -8.22 -26.40
C LEU A 89 -11.28 -8.06 -25.88
N GLY A 90 -10.31 -8.06 -26.80
CA GLY A 90 -8.88 -8.04 -26.49
C GLY A 90 -8.36 -9.30 -25.79
N LEU A 91 -9.07 -10.43 -25.95
CA LEU A 91 -8.73 -11.75 -25.39
C LEU A 91 -8.57 -12.82 -26.49
N GLY A 92 -8.32 -12.39 -27.73
CA GLY A 92 -8.08 -13.29 -28.86
C GLY A 92 -6.84 -14.16 -28.65
N GLY A 93 -6.97 -15.47 -28.87
CA GLY A 93 -5.83 -16.37 -28.83
C GLY A 93 -4.90 -16.22 -30.05
N PRO A 94 -3.68 -16.81 -30.04
CA PRO A 94 -2.71 -16.68 -31.12
C PRO A 94 -3.21 -17.18 -32.50
N SER A 95 -4.24 -18.03 -32.52
CA SER A 95 -4.82 -18.61 -33.74
C SER A 95 -6.23 -18.11 -34.04
N GLU A 96 -6.75 -17.17 -33.25
CA GLU A 96 -8.09 -16.60 -33.42
C GLU A 96 -8.01 -15.32 -34.24
N ILE A 97 -8.85 -15.21 -35.28
CA ILE A 97 -8.92 -14.00 -36.11
C ILE A 97 -10.02 -13.10 -35.55
N CYS A 98 -9.61 -12.03 -34.89
CA CYS A 98 -10.50 -11.05 -34.30
C CYS A 98 -10.78 -9.92 -35.29
N LEU A 99 -12.04 -9.47 -35.37
CA LEU A 99 -12.38 -8.28 -36.14
C LEU A 99 -11.68 -7.07 -35.52
N ALA A 100 -10.87 -6.35 -36.32
CA ALA A 100 -10.17 -5.14 -35.89
C ALA A 100 -11.14 -3.94 -35.81
N ALA A 101 -12.02 -3.96 -34.81
CA ALA A 101 -12.99 -2.91 -34.53
C ALA A 101 -13.12 -2.73 -33.01
N LEU A 102 -13.22 -1.48 -32.56
CA LEU A 102 -13.46 -1.18 -31.16
C LEU A 102 -14.83 -1.70 -30.73
N VAL A 103 -14.88 -2.38 -29.58
CA VAL A 103 -16.12 -2.92 -29.01
C VAL A 103 -16.33 -2.32 -27.64
N GLU A 104 -17.41 -1.58 -27.45
CA GLU A 104 -17.81 -1.15 -26.10
C GLU A 104 -18.36 -2.34 -25.30
N GLY A 105 -18.11 -2.32 -23.99
CA GLY A 105 -18.43 -3.46 -23.15
C GLY A 105 -18.21 -3.25 -21.67
N TRP A 106 -18.13 -4.35 -20.93
CA TRP A 106 -17.95 -4.34 -19.47
C TRP A 106 -16.81 -5.23 -19.04
N GLN A 107 -15.93 -4.73 -18.18
CA GLN A 107 -15.12 -5.59 -17.33
C GLN A 107 -15.89 -5.90 -16.05
N VAL A 108 -15.98 -7.17 -15.66
CA VAL A 108 -16.76 -7.61 -14.49
C VAL A 108 -15.94 -8.58 -13.66
N GLU A 109 -15.88 -8.35 -12.36
CA GLU A 109 -15.37 -9.29 -11.36
C GLU A 109 -16.52 -10.13 -10.82
N VAL A 110 -16.34 -11.44 -10.80
CA VAL A 110 -17.27 -12.40 -10.20
C VAL A 110 -16.53 -13.14 -9.09
N ILE A 111 -17.13 -13.19 -7.89
CA ILE A 111 -16.51 -13.75 -6.69
C ILE A 111 -17.22 -15.06 -6.34
N ASP A 112 -16.48 -16.17 -6.23
CA ASP A 112 -16.98 -17.41 -5.63
C ASP A 112 -17.02 -17.24 -4.12
N MET A 113 -18.22 -17.16 -3.54
CA MET A 113 -18.39 -16.88 -2.12
C MET A 113 -17.86 -18.00 -1.22
N ARG A 114 -17.67 -19.22 -1.74
CA ARG A 114 -17.15 -20.35 -0.96
C ARG A 114 -15.64 -20.28 -0.78
N SER A 115 -14.93 -19.91 -1.86
CA SER A 115 -13.47 -19.86 -1.90
C SER A 115 -12.91 -18.45 -1.72
N GLN A 116 -13.77 -17.42 -1.82
CA GLN A 116 -13.40 -16.00 -1.90
C GLN A 116 -12.45 -15.68 -3.08
N GLN A 117 -12.42 -16.56 -4.09
CA GLN A 117 -11.65 -16.36 -5.32
C GLN A 117 -12.41 -15.41 -6.25
N SER A 118 -11.66 -14.52 -6.91
CA SER A 118 -12.20 -13.55 -7.87
C SER A 118 -11.83 -13.94 -9.30
N TYR A 119 -12.80 -13.84 -10.20
CA TYR A 119 -12.66 -14.15 -11.62
C TYR A 119 -13.05 -12.91 -12.44
N PHE A 120 -12.27 -12.58 -13.47
CA PHE A 120 -12.54 -11.41 -14.29
C PHE A 120 -13.10 -11.81 -15.65
N TYR A 121 -14.07 -11.04 -16.12
CA TYR A 121 -14.77 -11.23 -17.38
C TYR A 121 -14.75 -9.95 -18.19
N ARG A 122 -14.69 -10.10 -19.51
CA ARG A 122 -14.95 -9.04 -20.48
C ARG A 122 -16.17 -9.40 -21.29
N THR A 123 -17.06 -8.45 -21.50
CA THR A 123 -18.29 -8.64 -22.27
C THR A 123 -18.49 -7.53 -23.29
N ASP A 124 -19.37 -7.74 -24.27
CA ASP A 124 -19.99 -6.63 -24.99
C ASP A 124 -21.01 -5.89 -24.10
N LEU A 125 -21.63 -4.81 -24.60
CA LEU A 125 -22.61 -4.01 -23.84
C LEU A 125 -23.86 -4.79 -23.40
N SER A 126 -24.23 -5.84 -24.14
CA SER A 126 -25.45 -6.61 -23.95
C SER A 126 -25.26 -7.91 -23.16
N GLY A 127 -24.02 -8.35 -22.98
CA GLY A 127 -23.69 -9.65 -22.39
C GLY A 127 -23.91 -10.83 -23.34
N GLN A 128 -24.08 -10.58 -24.65
CA GLN A 128 -24.22 -11.67 -25.64
C GLN A 128 -22.88 -12.36 -25.90
N GLN A 129 -21.79 -11.59 -25.91
CA GLN A 129 -20.44 -12.11 -25.85
C GLN A 129 -19.89 -11.95 -24.43
N VAL A 130 -19.43 -13.05 -23.84
CA VAL A 130 -18.77 -13.11 -22.53
C VAL A 130 -17.49 -13.92 -22.68
N ARG A 131 -16.38 -13.39 -22.16
CA ARG A 131 -15.09 -14.09 -22.14
C ARG A 131 -14.43 -13.91 -20.79
N ARG A 132 -13.99 -15.02 -20.19
CA ARG A 132 -13.15 -14.97 -18.98
C ARG A 132 -11.76 -14.45 -19.34
N SER A 133 -11.27 -13.51 -18.54
CA SER A 133 -9.95 -12.92 -18.71
C SER A 133 -8.93 -13.66 -17.85
N GLU A 134 -7.95 -14.28 -18.50
CA GLU A 134 -6.78 -14.89 -17.87
C GLU A 134 -5.56 -13.95 -17.88
N LEU A 135 -5.78 -12.68 -18.26
CA LEU A 135 -4.69 -11.70 -18.25
C LEU A 135 -4.17 -11.51 -16.84
N GLU A 136 -2.87 -11.31 -16.71
CA GLU A 136 -2.27 -10.98 -15.44
C GLU A 136 -2.85 -9.65 -14.93
N HIS A 137 -3.17 -9.62 -13.64
CA HIS A 137 -3.55 -8.43 -12.85
C HIS A 137 -4.92 -7.82 -13.17
N ASN A 138 -5.46 -8.00 -14.39
CA ASN A 138 -6.81 -7.58 -14.81
C ASN A 138 -7.19 -6.11 -14.50
N LEU A 139 -6.22 -5.19 -14.45
CA LEU A 139 -6.50 -3.76 -14.28
C LEU A 139 -7.35 -3.26 -15.48
N PRO A 140 -8.50 -2.59 -15.25
CA PRO A 140 -9.31 -2.03 -16.32
C PRO A 140 -8.51 -1.04 -17.19
N LEU A 141 -8.72 -1.06 -18.50
CA LEU A 141 -7.94 -0.25 -19.44
C LEU A 141 -8.18 1.25 -19.20
N SER A 142 -9.44 1.63 -18.98
CA SER A 142 -9.81 3.00 -18.65
C SER A 142 -9.13 3.51 -17.35
N LEU A 143 -9.03 2.64 -16.33
CA LEU A 143 -8.36 2.96 -15.07
C LEU A 143 -6.84 3.06 -15.25
N ARG A 144 -6.22 2.16 -16.01
CA ARG A 144 -4.80 2.25 -16.38
C ARG A 144 -4.49 3.61 -17.00
N ASP A 145 -5.27 4.01 -18.01
CA ASP A 145 -5.02 5.24 -18.74
C ASP A 145 -5.15 6.48 -17.84
N ARG A 146 -6.10 6.45 -16.88
CA ARG A 146 -6.22 7.48 -15.84
C ARG A 146 -5.02 7.52 -14.90
N ILE A 147 -4.53 6.37 -14.43
CA ILE A 147 -3.33 6.30 -13.58
C ILE A 147 -2.13 6.90 -14.32
N PHE A 148 -1.95 6.57 -15.61
CA PHE A 148 -0.88 7.14 -16.43
C PHE A 148 -1.03 8.65 -16.60
N GLN A 149 -2.25 9.16 -16.74
CA GLN A 149 -2.51 10.59 -16.80
C GLN A 149 -2.15 11.30 -15.49
N VAL A 150 -2.50 10.71 -14.33
CA VAL A 150 -2.13 11.25 -13.01
C VAL A 150 -0.61 11.24 -12.82
N ALA A 151 0.06 10.13 -13.15
CA ALA A 151 1.50 10.00 -13.02
C ALA A 151 2.25 11.03 -13.89
N ALA A 152 1.85 11.19 -15.15
CA ALA A 152 2.43 12.18 -16.05
C ALA A 152 2.24 13.62 -15.52
N ALA A 153 1.08 13.93 -14.94
CA ALA A 153 0.82 15.25 -14.33
C ALA A 153 1.67 15.50 -13.07
N GLN A 154 2.09 14.45 -12.38
CA GLN A 154 2.96 14.50 -11.20
C GLN A 154 4.46 14.54 -11.54
N GLY A 155 4.81 14.60 -12.82
CA GLY A 155 6.20 14.72 -13.28
C GLY A 155 6.90 13.39 -13.55
N SER A 156 6.16 12.27 -13.61
CA SER A 156 6.70 11.05 -14.22
C SER A 156 7.01 11.29 -15.71
N GLN A 157 7.91 10.47 -16.27
CA GLN A 157 8.27 10.48 -17.70
C GLN A 157 7.02 10.42 -18.62
N PRO A 158 7.15 10.72 -19.93
CA PRO A 158 6.00 10.71 -20.85
C PRO A 158 5.18 9.44 -20.70
N SER A 159 3.85 9.55 -20.73
CA SER A 159 2.94 8.40 -20.54
C SER A 159 3.24 7.20 -21.46
N ALA A 160 3.89 7.45 -22.60
CA ALA A 160 4.32 6.42 -23.54
C ALA A 160 5.41 5.47 -23.01
N SER A 161 6.16 5.84 -21.97
CA SER A 161 7.12 4.95 -21.31
C SER A 161 6.55 4.30 -20.04
N LEU A 162 5.31 4.64 -19.66
CA LEU A 162 4.70 4.07 -18.46
C LEU A 162 4.12 2.68 -18.75
N GLU A 163 4.46 1.73 -17.90
CA GLU A 163 3.96 0.36 -17.95
C GLU A 163 3.32 -0.02 -16.62
N VAL A 164 2.29 -0.87 -16.68
CA VAL A 164 1.74 -1.53 -15.49
C VAL A 164 2.63 -2.74 -15.19
N ILE A 165 3.21 -2.75 -14.00
CA ILE A 165 4.12 -3.79 -13.54
C ILE A 165 3.39 -4.88 -12.77
N ASP A 166 2.38 -4.48 -11.98
CA ASP A 166 1.52 -5.35 -11.19
C ASP A 166 0.21 -4.61 -10.88
N ALA A 167 -0.90 -5.32 -10.70
CA ALA A 167 -2.12 -4.75 -10.16
C ALA A 167 -2.96 -5.81 -9.44
N GLN A 168 -3.66 -5.42 -8.39
CA GLN A 168 -4.58 -6.32 -7.71
C GLN A 168 -5.83 -5.58 -7.20
N PRO A 169 -7.00 -6.26 -7.19
CA PRO A 169 -8.20 -5.72 -6.57
C PRO A 169 -7.95 -5.54 -5.06
N GLN A 170 -8.42 -4.42 -4.50
CA GLN A 170 -8.32 -4.12 -3.07
C GLN A 170 -9.59 -3.47 -2.56
N THR A 171 -9.92 -3.75 -1.30
CA THR A 171 -11.02 -3.09 -0.59
C THR A 171 -10.41 -2.21 0.49
N TRP A 172 -10.74 -0.92 0.43
CA TRP A 172 -10.13 0.09 1.27
C TRP A 172 -11.10 0.66 2.29
N ASN A 173 -10.55 1.17 3.39
CA ASN A 173 -11.22 2.15 4.25
C ASN A 173 -11.25 3.54 3.57
N GLY A 174 -11.82 4.54 4.23
CA GLY A 174 -11.95 5.90 3.69
C GLY A 174 -10.64 6.64 3.42
N CYS A 175 -9.50 6.14 3.90
CA CYS A 175 -8.18 6.68 3.60
C CYS A 175 -7.45 5.92 2.48
N TYR A 176 -8.12 5.00 1.79
CA TYR A 176 -7.51 4.16 0.76
C TYR A 176 -6.36 3.30 1.30
N GLY A 177 -6.34 2.98 2.60
CA GLY A 177 -5.22 2.30 3.24
C GLY A 177 -3.92 3.12 3.35
N LEU A 178 -4.01 4.45 3.21
CA LEU A 178 -2.90 5.40 3.25
C LEU A 178 -3.09 6.43 4.38
N ALA A 179 -3.48 5.97 5.56
CA ALA A 179 -3.74 6.85 6.70
C ALA A 179 -2.43 7.47 7.18
N ALA A 180 -2.41 8.77 7.47
CA ALA A 180 -1.31 9.34 8.20
C ALA A 180 -1.27 8.80 9.64
N ALA A 181 -0.12 8.98 10.31
CA ALA A 181 0.03 8.56 11.70
C ALA A 181 -1.06 9.18 12.59
N ASN A 182 -1.85 8.33 13.25
CA ASN A 182 -3.00 8.70 14.08
C ASN A 182 -4.19 9.35 13.35
N GLU A 183 -4.26 9.25 12.02
CA GLU A 183 -5.43 9.66 11.26
C GLU A 183 -6.56 8.63 11.45
N ALA A 184 -7.75 9.12 11.81
CA ALA A 184 -8.94 8.28 11.88
C ALA A 184 -9.58 8.17 10.50
N CYS A 185 -9.67 6.93 10.00
CA CYS A 185 -10.26 6.65 8.70
C CYS A 185 -11.71 6.16 8.85
N PRO A 186 -12.65 6.62 7.99
CA PRO A 186 -13.96 6.03 7.94
C PRO A 186 -13.88 4.52 7.65
N GLU A 187 -14.52 3.71 8.48
CA GLU A 187 -14.65 2.26 8.28
C GLU A 187 -15.73 1.97 7.24
N ILE A 188 -15.37 2.16 5.98
CA ILE A 188 -16.19 1.90 4.79
C ILE A 188 -15.47 0.91 3.88
N ALA A 189 -16.19 0.30 2.94
CA ALA A 189 -15.63 -0.64 1.96
C ALA A 189 -15.61 0.01 0.58
N ILE A 190 -14.50 0.67 0.24
CA ILE A 190 -14.26 1.20 -1.11
C ILE A 190 -13.61 0.11 -1.94
N PHE A 191 -14.35 -0.43 -2.91
CA PHE A 191 -13.77 -1.32 -3.90
C PHE A 191 -12.92 -0.54 -4.88
N GLY A 192 -11.69 -0.98 -5.08
CA GLY A 192 -10.80 -0.39 -6.07
C GLY A 192 -9.57 -1.24 -6.31
N TRP A 193 -8.46 -0.58 -6.65
CA TRP A 193 -7.25 -1.26 -7.12
C TRP A 193 -6.02 -0.75 -6.41
N ARG A 194 -5.04 -1.63 -6.25
CA ARG A 194 -3.65 -1.24 -6.01
C ARG A 194 -2.86 -1.59 -7.26
N ALA A 195 -2.25 -0.59 -7.88
CA ALA A 195 -1.50 -0.74 -9.13
C ALA A 195 -0.07 -0.26 -8.95
N ILE A 196 0.88 -1.00 -9.53
CA ILE A 196 2.28 -0.62 -9.64
C ILE A 196 2.53 -0.22 -11.08
N ILE A 197 3.06 0.98 -11.28
CA ILE A 197 3.51 1.44 -12.59
C ILE A 197 5.01 1.74 -12.57
N SER A 198 5.65 1.75 -13.74
CA SER A 198 7.06 2.11 -13.90
C SER A 198 7.31 2.84 -15.20
N ASP A 199 8.34 3.67 -15.22
CA ASP A 199 8.91 4.28 -16.43
C ASP A 199 10.19 3.56 -16.92
N GLY A 200 10.50 2.40 -16.32
CA GLY A 200 11.73 1.64 -16.52
C GLY A 200 12.86 1.97 -15.53
N ASN A 201 12.78 3.10 -14.82
CA ASN A 201 13.80 3.52 -13.85
C ASN A 201 13.28 3.52 -12.41
N GLN A 202 12.03 3.92 -12.22
CA GLN A 202 11.39 4.05 -10.92
C GLN A 202 10.05 3.33 -10.89
N TYR A 203 9.52 3.15 -9.69
CA TYR A 203 8.25 2.47 -9.46
C TYR A 203 7.33 3.34 -8.61
N TRP A 204 6.05 3.39 -8.98
CA TRP A 204 5.00 4.11 -8.26
C TRP A 204 3.85 3.17 -7.95
N ILE A 205 3.36 3.23 -6.71
CA ILE A 205 2.28 2.38 -6.23
C ILE A 205 1.07 3.27 -5.99
N TYR A 206 0.02 3.08 -6.79
CA TYR A 206 -1.23 3.84 -6.70
C TYR A 206 -2.34 3.01 -6.05
N HIS A 207 -3.12 3.66 -5.18
CA HIS A 207 -4.35 3.13 -4.62
C HIS A 207 -5.52 3.92 -5.20
N THR A 208 -6.50 3.22 -5.77
CA THR A 208 -7.61 3.86 -6.48
C THR A 208 -8.94 3.33 -5.99
N ASP A 209 -10.01 4.05 -6.26
CA ASP A 209 -11.34 3.45 -6.34
C ASP A 209 -11.51 2.66 -7.65
N ASN A 210 -12.68 2.06 -7.85
CA ASN A 210 -12.91 1.17 -8.99
C ASN A 210 -12.84 1.88 -10.36
N LEU A 211 -13.16 3.18 -10.43
CA LEU A 211 -13.26 3.92 -11.69
C LEU A 211 -12.15 4.97 -11.88
N GLY A 212 -11.27 5.14 -10.89
CA GLY A 212 -10.23 6.16 -10.90
C GLY A 212 -10.80 7.57 -10.74
N ASN A 213 -11.86 7.74 -9.93
CA ASN A 213 -12.29 9.06 -9.46
C ASN A 213 -11.38 9.57 -8.35
N GLU A 214 -10.85 8.65 -7.56
CA GLU A 214 -9.78 8.91 -6.60
C GLU A 214 -8.58 8.03 -6.98
N ILE A 215 -7.41 8.66 -7.14
CA ILE A 215 -6.14 7.99 -7.45
C ILE A 215 -5.08 8.59 -6.52
N ARG A 216 -4.63 7.82 -5.52
CA ARG A 216 -3.66 8.26 -4.51
C ARG A 216 -2.33 7.55 -4.68
N LEU A 217 -1.25 8.32 -4.66
CA LEU A 217 0.10 7.77 -4.64
C LEU A 217 0.43 7.31 -3.22
N ASN A 218 0.86 6.06 -3.07
CA ASN A 218 1.51 5.57 -1.86
C ASN A 218 2.97 6.01 -1.88
N GLU A 219 3.23 7.26 -1.50
CA GLU A 219 4.56 7.87 -1.57
C GLU A 219 5.60 7.09 -0.76
N THR A 220 5.21 6.59 0.42
CA THR A 220 6.10 5.87 1.33
C THR A 220 6.62 4.56 0.75
N ALA A 221 5.77 3.84 0.02
CA ALA A 221 6.12 2.57 -0.62
C ALA A 221 6.59 2.73 -2.08
N SER A 222 6.60 3.96 -2.61
CA SER A 222 7.06 4.25 -3.96
C SER A 222 8.51 4.70 -3.99
N GLY A 223 9.09 4.70 -5.18
CA GLY A 223 10.48 5.10 -5.40
C GLY A 223 11.49 3.98 -5.17
N GLY A 224 12.76 4.34 -5.21
CA GLY A 224 13.87 3.38 -5.25
C GLY A 224 14.01 2.70 -6.62
N THR A 225 14.89 1.70 -6.69
CA THR A 225 15.19 0.91 -7.89
C THR A 225 14.87 -0.59 -7.73
N ALA A 226 14.49 -1.01 -6.52
CA ALA A 226 14.00 -2.35 -6.28
C ALA A 226 12.58 -2.51 -6.83
N ARG A 227 12.36 -3.50 -7.69
CA ARG A 227 11.08 -3.75 -8.35
C ARG A 227 10.06 -4.26 -7.32
N PRO A 228 8.97 -3.52 -7.05
CA PRO A 228 7.92 -4.00 -6.18
C PRO A 228 7.02 -4.99 -6.93
N SER A 229 6.40 -5.88 -6.17
CA SER A 229 5.40 -6.87 -6.58
C SER A 229 4.48 -7.13 -5.40
N PHE A 230 3.30 -7.68 -5.63
CA PHE A 230 2.44 -8.05 -4.50
C PHE A 230 2.82 -9.39 -3.89
N LEU A 231 2.67 -9.45 -2.56
CA LEU A 231 2.88 -10.64 -1.76
C LEU A 231 1.55 -11.08 -1.15
N ALA A 232 1.24 -12.38 -1.26
CA ALA A 232 0.13 -12.98 -0.55
C ALA A 232 0.26 -12.68 0.95
N GLN A 233 -0.77 -12.08 1.53
CA GLN A 233 -0.72 -11.64 2.91
C GLN A 233 -0.68 -12.84 3.86
N PRO A 234 0.29 -12.89 4.80
CA PRO A 234 0.24 -13.87 5.86
C PRO A 234 -0.96 -13.59 6.79
N ASP A 235 -1.32 -14.59 7.59
CA ASP A 235 -2.37 -14.46 8.61
C ASP A 235 -2.15 -13.19 9.46
N PRO A 236 -3.14 -12.29 9.59
CA PRO A 236 -3.05 -11.12 10.47
C PRO A 236 -2.64 -11.44 11.91
N ASN A 237 -2.88 -12.68 12.38
CA ASN A 237 -2.53 -13.16 13.71
C ASN A 237 -1.19 -13.91 13.76
N ALA A 238 -0.40 -13.89 12.69
CA ALA A 238 0.83 -14.69 12.58
C ALA A 238 1.88 -14.42 13.67
N LEU A 239 1.83 -13.25 14.33
CA LEU A 239 2.77 -12.88 15.40
C LEU A 239 2.38 -13.42 16.78
N GLY A 240 1.15 -13.90 16.98
CA GLY A 240 0.61 -14.16 18.31
C GLY A 240 0.46 -12.89 19.16
N ASP A 241 0.16 -13.06 20.46
CA ASP A 241 -0.21 -11.94 21.34
C ASP A 241 0.99 -11.18 21.91
N GLU A 242 2.14 -11.83 22.08
CA GLU A 242 3.31 -11.27 22.76
C GLU A 242 4.27 -10.52 21.82
N THR A 243 4.34 -10.91 20.54
CA THR A 243 5.28 -10.35 19.57
C THR A 243 4.67 -9.14 18.86
N GLY A 244 5.34 -7.99 18.97
CA GLY A 244 4.93 -6.75 18.29
C GLY A 244 5.49 -6.62 16.88
N PHE A 245 6.65 -7.20 16.62
CA PHE A 245 7.34 -7.16 15.34
C PHE A 245 8.21 -8.41 15.14
N GLN A 246 8.25 -8.93 13.92
CA GLN A 246 9.06 -10.08 13.56
C GLN A 246 9.80 -9.84 12.24
N SER A 247 11.04 -10.29 12.18
CA SER A 247 11.80 -10.45 10.94
C SER A 247 12.06 -11.93 10.70
N THR A 248 11.70 -12.42 9.52
CA THR A 248 12.00 -13.78 9.07
C THR A 248 12.91 -13.71 7.85
N ILE A 249 14.08 -14.32 7.95
CA ILE A 249 15.09 -14.40 6.89
C ILE A 249 15.07 -15.83 6.35
N ARG A 250 14.78 -15.98 5.06
CA ARG A 250 14.76 -17.27 4.36
C ARG A 250 15.90 -17.29 3.35
N GLN A 251 16.85 -18.20 3.55
CA GLN A 251 17.97 -18.41 2.65
C GLN A 251 17.65 -19.52 1.63
N GLY A 252 18.27 -19.48 0.45
CA GLY A 252 18.12 -20.53 -0.57
C GLY A 252 18.54 -21.94 -0.11
N SER A 253 19.33 -22.03 0.97
CA SER A 253 19.74 -23.28 1.62
C SER A 253 18.60 -23.98 2.40
N GLY A 254 17.43 -23.35 2.55
CA GLY A 254 16.34 -23.84 3.39
C GLY A 254 16.46 -23.43 4.87
N THR A 255 17.54 -22.74 5.24
CA THR A 255 17.69 -22.15 6.59
C THR A 255 16.71 -20.99 6.76
N ILE A 256 16.00 -20.98 7.90
CA ILE A 256 15.09 -19.91 8.31
C ILE A 256 15.60 -19.33 9.63
N GLU A 257 15.86 -18.03 9.65
CA GLU A 257 16.18 -17.29 10.87
C GLU A 257 15.00 -16.38 11.21
N THR A 258 14.57 -16.39 12.46
CA THR A 258 13.44 -15.59 12.93
C THR A 258 13.82 -14.80 14.17
N PHE A 259 13.63 -13.49 14.09
CA PHE A 259 13.83 -12.54 15.17
C PHE A 259 12.47 -11.98 15.56
N MET A 260 12.09 -12.09 16.84
CA MET A 260 10.81 -11.63 17.38
C MET A 260 11.06 -10.61 18.48
N LEU A 261 10.53 -9.39 18.30
CA LEU A 261 10.53 -8.34 19.31
C LEU A 261 9.26 -8.47 20.16
N GLU A 262 9.44 -8.88 21.41
CA GLU A 262 8.37 -9.10 22.37
C GLU A 262 7.94 -7.79 23.04
N ALA A 263 6.71 -7.76 23.57
CA ALA A 263 6.14 -6.60 24.24
C ALA A 263 6.95 -6.11 25.47
N ASP A 264 7.77 -6.98 26.06
CA ASP A 264 8.66 -6.64 27.19
C ASP A 264 10.02 -6.05 26.77
N GLY A 265 10.25 -5.87 25.46
CA GLY A 265 11.47 -5.28 24.91
C GLY A 265 12.62 -6.26 24.71
N ARG A 266 12.41 -7.56 24.94
CA ARG A 266 13.38 -8.60 24.56
C ARG A 266 13.23 -8.96 23.09
N VAL A 267 14.36 -9.30 22.45
CA VAL A 267 14.38 -9.92 21.14
C VAL A 267 14.74 -11.38 21.30
N ARG A 268 13.88 -12.26 20.78
CA ARG A 268 14.15 -13.70 20.68
C ARG A 268 14.60 -14.03 19.28
N TYR A 269 15.60 -14.88 19.19
CA TYR A 269 16.14 -15.40 17.94
C TYR A 269 15.92 -16.91 17.89
N LEU A 270 15.51 -17.40 16.72
CA LEU A 270 15.37 -18.81 16.40
C LEU A 270 16.01 -19.07 15.04
N ARG A 271 16.86 -20.10 14.97
CA ARG A 271 17.35 -20.64 13.70
C ARG A 271 16.75 -22.02 13.47
N GLN A 272 16.16 -22.20 12.29
CA GLN A 272 15.56 -23.46 11.88
C GLN A 272 16.21 -23.96 10.58
N GLN A 273 16.36 -25.27 10.49
CA GLN A 273 16.76 -25.98 9.29
C GLN A 273 15.88 -27.22 9.15
N ASP A 274 15.29 -27.42 7.97
CA ASP A 274 14.36 -28.53 7.69
C ASP A 274 13.20 -28.66 8.71
N GLY A 275 12.76 -27.53 9.26
CA GLY A 275 11.68 -27.45 10.24
C GLY A 275 12.11 -27.65 11.70
N GLU A 276 13.35 -28.09 11.95
CA GLU A 276 13.87 -28.27 13.31
C GLU A 276 14.58 -27.02 13.81
N VAL A 277 14.34 -26.66 15.08
CA VAL A 277 15.03 -25.54 15.75
C VAL A 277 16.43 -25.99 16.15
N ILE A 278 17.43 -25.49 15.44
CA ILE A 278 18.85 -25.83 15.66
C ILE A 278 19.57 -24.83 16.56
N ASP A 279 19.05 -23.61 16.71
CA ASP A 279 19.61 -22.59 17.59
C ASP A 279 18.53 -21.65 18.16
N ARG A 280 18.80 -21.09 19.35
CA ARG A 280 17.94 -20.11 20.01
C ARG A 280 18.75 -19.17 20.90
N ALA A 281 18.42 -17.89 20.83
CA ALA A 281 19.02 -16.88 21.71
C ALA A 281 17.97 -15.85 22.14
N VAL A 282 18.27 -15.13 23.22
CA VAL A 282 17.44 -14.03 23.72
C VAL A 282 18.36 -12.90 24.15
N ALA A 283 18.10 -11.70 23.67
CA ALA A 283 18.81 -10.50 24.10
C ALA A 283 17.83 -9.44 24.59
N SER A 284 18.29 -8.61 25.53
CA SER A 284 17.59 -7.39 25.91
C SER A 284 18.06 -6.25 25.01
N VAL A 285 17.14 -5.42 24.56
CA VAL A 285 17.45 -4.22 23.78
C VAL A 285 17.40 -3.00 24.69
N SER A 286 18.28 -2.02 24.48
CA SER A 286 18.23 -0.79 25.26
C SER A 286 16.93 -0.02 24.98
N GLN A 287 16.44 0.72 25.99
CA GLN A 287 15.25 1.56 25.86
C GLN A 287 15.38 2.61 24.74
N GLU A 288 16.59 3.12 24.51
CA GLU A 288 16.89 4.08 23.45
C GLU A 288 16.71 3.45 22.06
N GLN A 289 17.30 2.28 21.82
CA GLN A 289 17.17 1.55 20.56
C GLN A 289 15.72 1.14 20.29
N LEU A 290 15.02 0.62 21.31
CA LEU A 290 13.62 0.22 21.20
C LEU A 290 12.73 1.40 20.81
N LYS A 291 12.93 2.55 21.46
CA LYS A 291 12.20 3.79 21.15
C LYS A 291 12.48 4.26 19.73
N ALA A 292 13.74 4.30 19.31
CA ALA A 292 14.12 4.72 17.97
C ALA A 292 13.47 3.84 16.89
N PHE A 293 13.44 2.52 17.09
CA PHE A 293 12.80 1.58 16.17
C PHE A 293 11.28 1.75 16.09
N TRP A 294 10.57 1.86 17.21
CA TRP A 294 9.12 2.10 17.18
C TRP A 294 8.79 3.45 16.55
N GLN A 295 9.63 4.46 16.76
CA GLN A 295 9.48 5.76 16.12
C GLN A 295 9.67 5.67 14.60
N SER A 296 10.66 4.91 14.10
CA SER A 296 10.85 4.75 12.65
C SER A 296 9.67 4.03 11.99
N LEU A 297 9.13 2.97 12.61
CA LEU A 297 7.91 2.29 12.13
C LEU A 297 6.70 3.23 12.06
N ALA A 298 6.51 4.05 13.09
CA ALA A 298 5.39 5.00 13.14
C ALA A 298 5.54 6.13 12.12
N GLN A 299 6.74 6.73 12.01
CA GLN A 299 7.02 7.81 11.04
C GLN A 299 6.90 7.34 9.60
N ALA A 300 7.32 6.10 9.34
CA ALA A 300 7.21 5.48 8.02
C ALA A 300 5.80 4.96 7.69
N ASN A 301 4.82 5.10 8.60
CA ASN A 301 3.48 4.52 8.43
C ASN A 301 3.55 3.07 7.94
N PHE A 302 4.19 2.16 8.69
CA PHE A 302 4.55 0.81 8.22
C PHE A 302 3.45 0.04 7.44
N HIS A 303 2.17 0.26 7.76
CA HIS A 303 1.02 -0.28 7.05
C HIS A 303 0.96 0.09 5.55
N HIS A 304 1.61 1.17 5.11
CA HIS A 304 1.77 1.55 3.71
C HIS A 304 2.55 0.50 2.90
N PHE A 305 3.42 -0.28 3.55
CA PHE A 305 4.20 -1.35 2.90
C PHE A 305 3.45 -2.69 2.84
N ARG A 306 2.26 -2.78 3.43
CA ARG A 306 1.49 -4.01 3.59
C ARG A 306 1.32 -4.75 2.27
N GLY A 307 1.90 -5.94 2.16
CA GLY A 307 1.76 -6.83 1.01
C GLY A 307 2.53 -6.44 -0.22
N ILE A 308 3.63 -5.74 -0.01
CA ILE A 308 4.58 -5.43 -1.06
C ILE A 308 5.84 -6.25 -0.82
N ARG A 309 6.39 -6.79 -1.91
CA ARG A 309 7.69 -7.42 -1.97
C ARG A 309 8.59 -6.69 -2.95
N TYR A 310 9.77 -6.28 -2.50
CA TYR A 310 10.81 -5.65 -3.31
C TYR A 310 11.87 -6.66 -3.72
N GLN A 311 12.29 -6.62 -4.98
CA GLN A 311 13.30 -7.54 -5.52
C GLN A 311 14.20 -6.84 -6.53
N THR A 312 15.32 -7.48 -6.86
CA THR A 312 16.19 -7.03 -7.95
C THR A 312 15.53 -7.28 -9.31
N THR A 313 16.00 -6.58 -10.34
CA THR A 313 15.64 -6.84 -11.73
C THR A 313 16.91 -7.22 -12.50
N PRO A 314 17.02 -8.46 -13.04
CA PRO A 314 16.06 -9.56 -12.94
C PRO A 314 15.93 -10.12 -11.51
N ALA A 315 14.80 -10.78 -11.24
CA ALA A 315 14.57 -11.45 -9.97
C ALA A 315 15.52 -12.65 -9.81
N ASN A 316 16.07 -12.82 -8.61
CA ASN A 316 16.87 -13.98 -8.25
C ASN A 316 16.04 -14.91 -7.34
N PRO A 317 15.64 -16.11 -7.80
CA PRO A 317 14.81 -17.03 -7.02
C PRO A 317 15.52 -17.58 -5.77
N ASP A 318 16.85 -17.61 -5.78
CA ASP A 318 17.67 -18.13 -4.67
C ASP A 318 18.11 -17.02 -3.70
N ALA A 319 17.67 -15.78 -3.92
CA ALA A 319 18.05 -14.66 -3.07
C ALA A 319 17.50 -14.85 -1.65
N THR A 320 18.31 -14.47 -0.65
CA THR A 320 17.86 -14.34 0.73
C THR A 320 16.66 -13.40 0.79
N LEU A 321 15.51 -13.92 1.20
CA LEU A 321 14.28 -13.15 1.36
C LEU A 321 14.10 -12.78 2.83
N VAL A 322 14.04 -11.47 3.11
CA VAL A 322 13.70 -10.95 4.42
C VAL A 322 12.23 -10.53 4.40
N THR A 323 11.45 -10.98 5.37
CA THR A 323 10.05 -10.59 5.58
C THR A 323 9.91 -9.92 6.94
N LEU A 324 9.51 -8.66 6.94
CA LEU A 324 9.21 -7.88 8.13
C LEU A 324 7.71 -7.89 8.37
N THR A 325 7.28 -8.25 9.58
CA THR A 325 5.87 -8.37 9.94
C THR A 325 5.58 -7.60 11.22
N SER A 326 4.49 -6.84 11.20
CA SER A 326 3.88 -6.22 12.38
C SER A 326 2.38 -6.55 12.39
N ARG A 327 1.65 -6.10 13.42
CA ARG A 327 0.18 -6.18 13.45
C ARG A 327 -0.51 -5.43 12.31
N ALA A 328 0.20 -4.51 11.64
CA ALA A 328 -0.33 -3.77 10.50
C ALA A 328 -0.15 -4.49 9.15
N GLY A 329 0.58 -5.62 9.12
CA GLY A 329 0.84 -6.42 7.93
C GLY A 329 2.31 -6.74 7.74
N SER A 330 2.65 -7.22 6.54
CA SER A 330 4.01 -7.64 6.20
C SER A 330 4.53 -7.01 4.93
N VAL A 331 5.84 -6.75 4.89
CA VAL A 331 6.60 -6.35 3.71
C VAL A 331 7.78 -7.30 3.55
N ALA A 332 8.15 -7.62 2.31
CA ALA A 332 9.32 -8.44 2.04
C ALA A 332 10.30 -7.74 1.12
N TYR A 333 11.58 -8.09 1.23
CA TYR A 333 12.60 -7.66 0.30
C TYR A 333 13.68 -8.73 0.14
N SER A 334 14.27 -8.84 -1.04
CA SER A 334 15.50 -9.61 -1.18
C SER A 334 16.67 -8.81 -0.61
N GLU A 335 17.59 -9.46 0.10
CA GLU A 335 18.76 -8.78 0.69
C GLU A 335 19.58 -8.02 -0.36
N ALA A 336 19.71 -8.57 -1.57
CA ALA A 336 20.36 -7.94 -2.71
C ALA A 336 19.66 -6.66 -3.20
N SER A 337 18.39 -6.44 -2.85
CA SER A 337 17.61 -5.24 -3.21
C SER A 337 17.67 -4.13 -2.16
N LEU A 338 18.39 -4.32 -1.04
CA LEU A 338 18.41 -3.40 0.10
C LEU A 338 18.73 -1.94 -0.28
N GLY A 339 19.74 -1.73 -1.13
CA GLY A 339 20.14 -0.38 -1.57
C GLY A 339 19.14 0.30 -2.50
N GLY A 340 18.20 -0.46 -3.08
CA GLY A 340 17.16 0.02 -3.98
C GLY A 340 15.79 0.16 -3.35
N LEU A 341 15.62 -0.12 -2.04
CA LEU A 341 14.32 0.01 -1.37
C LEU A 341 13.89 1.48 -1.24
N PRO A 342 12.60 1.77 -1.03
CA PRO A 342 12.16 3.09 -0.62
C PRO A 342 12.89 3.56 0.65
N PRO A 343 13.29 4.85 0.77
CA PRO A 343 14.10 5.34 1.89
C PRO A 343 13.53 5.02 3.27
N ALA A 344 12.23 5.19 3.46
CA ALA A 344 11.56 4.89 4.72
C ALA A 344 11.68 3.41 5.12
N LEU A 345 11.69 2.49 4.16
CA LEU A 345 11.91 1.07 4.43
C LEU A 345 13.38 0.78 4.74
N GLN A 346 14.32 1.44 4.08
CA GLN A 346 15.75 1.34 4.42
C GLN A 346 16.00 1.78 5.87
N ASP A 347 15.38 2.87 6.30
CA ASP A 347 15.50 3.38 7.67
C ASP A 347 14.97 2.37 8.71
N ILE A 348 13.82 1.74 8.44
CA ILE A 348 13.28 0.66 9.29
C ILE A 348 14.28 -0.50 9.39
N VAL A 349 14.81 -0.95 8.25
CA VAL A 349 15.78 -2.06 8.21
C VAL A 349 17.05 -1.70 8.98
N GLN A 350 17.59 -0.50 8.81
CA GLN A 350 18.79 -0.06 9.52
C GLN A 350 18.60 -0.07 11.05
N HIS A 351 17.48 0.46 11.54
CA HIS A 351 17.17 0.44 12.98
C HIS A 351 16.97 -0.99 13.49
N TRP A 352 16.29 -1.84 12.72
CA TRP A 352 16.09 -3.24 13.06
C TRP A 352 17.41 -4.00 13.19
N THR A 353 18.26 -3.94 12.16
CA THR A 353 19.58 -4.60 12.16
C THR A 353 20.47 -4.10 13.28
N ALA A 354 20.42 -2.81 13.64
CA ALA A 354 21.17 -2.28 14.77
C ALA A 354 20.74 -2.90 16.12
N MET A 355 19.47 -3.31 16.27
CA MET A 355 18.99 -4.01 17.47
C MET A 355 19.34 -5.49 17.48
N THR A 356 19.33 -6.16 16.32
CA THR A 356 19.50 -7.61 16.22
C THR A 356 20.94 -8.06 16.08
N ARG A 357 21.89 -7.17 15.72
CA ARG A 357 23.32 -7.50 15.51
C ARG A 357 23.98 -8.27 16.67
N GLN A 358 23.51 -8.09 17.90
CA GLN A 358 24.05 -8.81 19.07
C GLN A 358 23.61 -10.28 19.17
N LEU A 359 22.65 -10.69 18.33
CA LEU A 359 22.08 -12.04 18.26
C LEU A 359 22.51 -12.79 16.98
N GLU A 360 23.17 -12.10 16.06
CA GLU A 360 23.83 -12.64 14.85
C GLU A 360 25.25 -13.10 15.20
#